data_AF-A0A3S0UB86-F1
#
_entry.id   AF-A0A3S0UB86-F1
#
_cell.length_a   1.000
_cell.length_b   1.000
_cell.length_c   1.000
_cell.angle_alpha   90.00
_cell.angle_beta   90.00
_cell.angle_gamma   90.00
#
_symmetry.space_group_name_H-M   'P 1'
#
loop_
_entity.id
_entity.type
_entity.pdbx_description
1 polymer ?
#
loop_
_entity_poly.entity_id
_entity_poly.type
_entity_poly.pdbx_seq_one_letter_code
_entity_poly.pdbx_strand_id
1 'polypeptide(L)'
;MNNREWVVHPNRSEIGDDEPGRNGHFRSVSRPRRRASPPEPCQAQVALPRKFSHLAGPDGSKTFSAENWLFVVGVAHTFARLHTEPADLPAPFGFKDRGRWWWWDGTTSDESILDGPEAAGYVEEYFRKLFPGMAITVTDNR
;
A
#
# COMPACT_ATOMS: atom_id res chain seq x y z
N MET A 1 30.57 30.75 48.40
CA MET A 1 29.65 30.45 47.29
C MET A 1 30.32 29.38 46.44
N ASN A 2 29.80 28.15 46.43
CA ASN A 2 30.45 27.01 45.79
C ASN A 2 30.01 26.99 44.31
N ASN A 3 30.91 27.33 43.39
CA ASN A 3 30.64 27.33 41.95
C ASN A 3 30.54 25.88 41.47
N ARG A 4 29.31 25.36 41.31
CA ARG A 4 29.08 24.08 40.65
C ARG A 4 29.20 24.29 39.14
N GLU A 5 30.35 23.91 38.59
CA GLU A 5 30.50 23.75 37.14
C GLU A 5 29.64 22.57 36.67
N TRP A 6 28.77 22.84 35.71
CA TRP A 6 28.00 21.80 35.03
C TRP A 6 28.85 21.23 33.89
N VAL A 7 29.27 19.98 34.03
CA VAL A 7 29.93 19.25 32.93
C VAL A 7 28.85 18.72 32.00
N VAL A 8 28.72 19.32 30.81
CA VAL A 8 27.82 18.83 29.76
C VAL A 8 28.50 17.65 29.06
N HIS A 9 27.90 16.47 29.14
CA HIS A 9 28.39 15.31 28.41
C HIS A 9 28.21 15.50 26.89
N PRO A 10 29.18 15.08 26.07
CA PRO A 10 29.10 15.21 24.62
C PRO A 10 27.84 14.53 24.08
N ASN A 11 27.18 15.19 23.11
CA ASN A 11 25.95 14.69 22.52
C ASN A 11 26.24 13.42 21.72
N ARG A 12 25.70 12.29 22.17
CA ARG A 12 25.80 11.00 21.48
C ARG A 12 25.29 11.00 20.04
N SER A 13 24.45 11.99 19.67
CA SER A 13 23.88 12.13 18.33
C SER A 13 24.65 13.09 17.42
N GLU A 14 25.70 13.75 17.92
CA GLU A 14 26.55 14.61 17.08
C GLU A 14 27.25 13.74 16.02
N ILE A 15 27.34 14.23 14.78
CA ILE A 15 27.97 13.49 13.68
C ILE A 15 29.49 13.70 13.78
N GLY A 16 30.27 12.63 13.78
CA GLY A 16 31.73 12.69 13.88
C GLY A 16 32.40 11.36 13.54
N ASP A 17 33.72 11.40 13.34
CA ASP A 17 34.55 10.23 13.03
C ASP A 17 34.79 9.35 14.26
N ASP A 18 35.11 8.07 14.04
CA ASP A 18 35.43 7.14 15.15
C ASP A 18 36.84 7.41 15.69
N GLU A 19 36.89 7.77 16.97
CA GLU A 19 38.12 7.80 17.77
C GLU A 19 38.02 6.78 18.91
N PRO A 20 39.14 6.17 19.36
CA PRO A 20 39.14 5.28 20.52
C PRO A 20 38.56 5.98 21.76
N GLY A 21 37.40 5.54 22.23
CA GLY A 21 36.68 6.14 23.37
C GLY A 21 35.45 6.99 23.02
N ARG A 22 35.11 7.15 21.73
CA ARG A 22 33.92 7.88 21.23
C ARG A 22 32.94 6.99 20.45
N ASN A 23 32.71 5.80 20.98
CA ASN A 23 31.86 4.77 20.37
C ASN A 23 30.37 5.10 20.61
N GLY A 24 29.71 5.71 19.62
CA GLY A 24 28.26 6.00 19.70
C GLY A 24 27.69 7.03 18.73
N HIS A 25 28.50 7.66 17.88
CA HIS A 25 28.04 8.71 16.95
C HIS A 25 27.07 8.18 15.88
N PHE A 26 26.05 8.97 15.58
CA PHE A 26 25.07 8.68 14.53
C PHE A 26 25.75 8.73 13.15
N ARG A 27 25.51 7.71 12.31
CA ARG A 27 26.06 7.62 10.95
C ARG A 27 24.96 7.56 9.90
N SER A 28 25.08 8.39 8.86
CA SER A 28 24.38 8.18 7.61
C SER A 28 25.15 7.17 6.75
N VAL A 29 24.91 5.88 6.98
CA VAL A 29 25.36 4.85 6.04
C VAL A 29 24.58 5.00 4.73
N SER A 30 25.31 5.24 3.63
CA SER A 30 24.71 5.26 2.30
C SER A 30 24.15 3.86 2.02
N ARG A 31 22.83 3.73 2.11
CA ARG A 31 22.16 2.45 1.92
C ARG A 31 22.40 2.02 0.47
N PRO A 32 22.95 0.82 0.21
CA PRO A 32 23.04 0.31 -1.15
C PRO A 32 21.65 0.36 -1.78
N ARG A 33 21.58 0.81 -3.04
CA ARG A 33 20.34 0.86 -3.83
C ARG A 33 19.66 -0.50 -3.69
N ARG A 34 18.51 -0.55 -3.01
CA ARG A 34 17.73 -1.78 -2.87
C ARG A 34 17.44 -2.29 -4.28
N ARG A 35 17.78 -3.55 -4.55
CA ARG A 35 17.29 -4.23 -5.76
C ARG A 35 15.77 -4.14 -5.74
N ALA A 36 15.16 -3.90 -6.91
CA ALA A 36 13.71 -3.94 -7.02
C ALA A 36 13.23 -5.30 -6.49
N SER A 37 12.27 -5.28 -5.56
CA SER A 37 11.59 -6.50 -5.17
C SER A 37 10.95 -7.13 -6.41
N PRO A 38 10.87 -8.46 -6.48
CA PRO A 38 10.08 -9.10 -7.53
C PRO A 38 8.64 -8.54 -7.51
N PRO A 39 7.98 -8.47 -8.67
CA PRO A 39 6.60 -8.02 -8.73
C PRO A 39 5.72 -8.89 -7.82
N GLU A 40 4.91 -8.24 -7.00
CA GLU A 40 3.90 -8.93 -6.18
C GLU A 40 2.93 -9.71 -7.08
N PRO A 41 2.39 -10.85 -6.63
CA PRO A 41 1.65 -11.75 -7.49
C PRO A 41 0.26 -11.23 -7.88
N CYS A 42 -0.41 -10.48 -7.00
CA CYS A 42 -1.68 -9.83 -7.32
C CYS A 42 -1.45 -8.36 -7.65
N GLN A 43 -1.77 -7.93 -8.88
CA GLN A 43 -1.62 -6.53 -9.30
C GLN A 43 -2.85 -6.00 -10.03
N ALA A 44 -3.27 -4.80 -9.68
CA ALA A 44 -4.29 -4.04 -10.40
C ALA A 44 -3.76 -2.64 -10.72
N GLN A 45 -3.75 -2.28 -12.00
CA GLN A 45 -3.33 -0.98 -12.49
C GLN A 45 -4.54 -0.20 -13.00
N VAL A 46 -4.66 1.06 -12.60
CA VAL A 46 -5.78 1.95 -12.98
C VAL A 46 -5.22 3.20 -13.63
N ALA A 47 -5.60 3.48 -14.88
CA ALA A 47 -5.23 4.71 -15.56
C ALA A 47 -6.00 5.90 -14.96
N LEU A 48 -5.29 6.82 -14.32
CA LEU A 48 -5.93 7.93 -13.63
C LEU A 48 -6.14 9.13 -14.57
N PRO A 49 -7.30 9.80 -14.51
CA PRO A 49 -7.50 11.09 -15.17
C PRO A 49 -6.45 12.12 -14.75
N ARG A 50 -6.16 13.07 -15.65
CA ARG A 50 -5.13 14.12 -15.44
C ARG A 50 -5.30 14.91 -14.13
N LYS A 51 -6.53 15.08 -13.64
CA LYS A 51 -6.81 15.73 -12.34
C LYS A 51 -6.16 15.00 -11.15
N PHE A 52 -5.89 13.72 -11.27
CA PHE A 52 -5.25 12.88 -10.26
C PHE A 52 -3.79 12.52 -10.60
N SER A 53 -3.15 13.25 -11.52
CA SER A 53 -1.76 12.99 -11.92
C SER A 53 -0.78 13.02 -10.75
N HIS A 54 -1.06 13.83 -9.72
CA HIS A 54 -0.25 13.90 -8.49
C HIS A 54 -0.33 12.63 -7.62
N LEU A 55 -1.31 11.76 -7.86
CA LEU A 55 -1.47 10.46 -7.17
C LEU A 55 -0.96 9.29 -8.01
N ALA A 56 -0.78 9.51 -9.31
CA ALA A 56 -0.34 8.53 -10.29
C ALA A 56 1.18 8.34 -10.27
N GLY A 57 1.61 7.18 -10.75
CA GLY A 57 2.99 6.92 -11.12
C GLY A 57 3.39 7.66 -12.40
N PRO A 58 4.66 7.50 -12.84
CA PRO A 58 5.22 8.20 -13.99
C PRO A 58 4.48 7.96 -15.31
N ASP A 59 3.79 6.82 -15.45
CA ASP A 59 3.01 6.43 -16.62
C ASP A 59 1.54 6.93 -16.57
N GLY A 60 1.17 7.70 -15.55
CA GLY A 60 -0.19 8.19 -15.36
C GLY A 60 -1.14 7.15 -14.74
N SER A 61 -0.63 5.99 -14.32
CA SER A 61 -1.42 4.94 -13.70
C SER A 61 -1.21 4.87 -12.18
N LYS A 62 -2.16 4.27 -11.47
CA LYS A 62 -2.00 3.84 -10.08
C LYS A 62 -1.97 2.33 -10.03
N THR A 63 -0.88 1.78 -9.51
CA THR A 63 -0.74 0.34 -9.28
C THR A 63 -1.04 0.00 -7.83
N PHE A 64 -1.92 -0.97 -7.63
CA PHE A 64 -2.21 -1.63 -6.36
C PHE A 64 -1.66 -3.04 -6.44
N SER A 65 -0.77 -3.42 -5.53
CA SER A 65 -0.06 -4.70 -5.62
C SER A 65 0.19 -5.30 -4.24
N ALA A 66 -0.06 -6.60 -4.08
CA ALA A 66 0.22 -7.34 -2.85
C ALA A 66 0.27 -8.85 -3.08
N GLU A 67 0.63 -9.61 -2.03
CA GLU A 67 0.62 -11.07 -2.04
C GLU A 67 -0.78 -11.68 -2.24
N ASN A 68 -1.86 -10.94 -1.90
CA ASN A 68 -3.23 -11.41 -2.01
C ASN A 68 -4.21 -10.34 -2.50
N TRP A 69 -5.29 -10.79 -3.15
CA TRP A 69 -6.32 -9.91 -3.68
C TRP A 69 -7.08 -9.11 -2.61
N LEU A 70 -7.30 -9.68 -1.42
CA LEU A 70 -8.05 -9.01 -0.36
C LEU A 70 -7.37 -7.69 0.07
N PHE A 71 -6.04 -7.68 0.11
CA PHE A 71 -5.27 -6.48 0.40
C PHE A 71 -5.36 -5.47 -0.75
N VAL A 72 -5.22 -5.92 -1.99
CA VAL A 72 -5.30 -5.08 -3.19
C VAL A 72 -6.64 -4.33 -3.25
N VAL A 73 -7.77 -5.06 -3.12
CA VAL A 73 -9.12 -4.47 -3.17
C VAL A 73 -9.39 -3.54 -1.99
N GLY A 74 -8.87 -3.84 -0.79
CA GLY A 74 -9.03 -3.00 0.40
C GLY A 74 -8.29 -1.66 0.29
N VAL A 75 -7.05 -1.68 -0.21
CA VAL A 75 -6.28 -0.46 -0.45
C VAL A 75 -6.90 0.35 -1.58
N ALA A 76 -7.33 -0.30 -2.66
CA ALA A 76 -8.00 0.38 -3.76
C ALA A 76 -9.29 1.06 -3.30
N HIS A 77 -10.11 0.40 -2.48
CA HIS A 77 -11.34 0.98 -1.93
C HIS A 77 -11.06 2.20 -1.06
N THR A 78 -10.04 2.10 -0.20
CA THR A 78 -9.59 3.23 0.63
C THR A 78 -9.11 4.39 -0.23
N PHE A 79 -8.34 4.11 -1.27
CA PHE A 79 -7.88 5.13 -2.22
C PHE A 79 -9.06 5.82 -2.91
N ALA A 80 -10.03 5.07 -3.41
CA ALA A 80 -11.21 5.62 -4.07
C ALA A 80 -12.02 6.51 -3.10
N ARG A 81 -12.20 6.05 -1.85
CA ARG A 81 -12.84 6.83 -0.78
C ARG A 81 -12.16 8.15 -0.48
N LEU A 82 -10.83 8.18 -0.49
CA LEU A 82 -10.07 9.39 -0.13
C LEU A 82 -9.92 10.37 -1.30
N HIS A 83 -9.98 9.89 -2.55
CA HIS A 83 -9.48 10.69 -3.68
C HIS A 83 -10.43 10.82 -4.87
N THR A 84 -11.42 9.94 -5.04
CA THR A 84 -12.21 9.91 -6.30
C THR A 84 -13.59 10.57 -6.20
N GLU A 85 -13.96 11.07 -5.02
CA GLU A 85 -15.29 11.66 -4.70
C GLU A 85 -16.50 10.93 -5.34
N PRO A 86 -16.63 9.59 -5.28
CA PRO A 86 -17.83 8.95 -5.83
C PRO A 86 -18.97 9.09 -4.83
N ALA A 87 -20.12 9.60 -5.29
CA ALA A 87 -21.32 9.68 -4.46
C ALA A 87 -21.80 8.29 -3.97
N ASP A 88 -21.59 7.26 -4.79
CA ASP A 88 -21.95 5.86 -4.51
C ASP A 88 -20.73 4.95 -4.69
N LEU A 89 -19.85 4.93 -3.69
CA LEU A 89 -18.80 3.90 -3.63
C LEU A 89 -19.46 2.53 -3.38
N PRO A 90 -19.02 1.47 -4.09
CA PRO A 90 -19.47 0.13 -3.75
C PRO A 90 -19.11 -0.22 -2.30
N ALA A 91 -19.83 -1.17 -1.72
CA ALA A 91 -19.49 -1.76 -0.43
C ALA A 91 -18.06 -2.33 -0.46
N PRO A 92 -17.38 -2.49 0.69
CA PRO A 92 -16.11 -3.20 0.74
C PRO A 92 -16.20 -4.54 0.01
N PHE A 93 -15.12 -4.92 -0.69
CA PHE A 93 -15.09 -6.09 -1.59
C PHE A 93 -15.70 -7.35 -0.98
N GLY A 94 -15.31 -7.65 0.26
CA GLY A 94 -15.96 -8.67 1.05
C GLY A 94 -15.37 -8.79 2.44
N PHE A 95 -16.12 -9.41 3.33
CA PHE A 95 -15.71 -9.68 4.70
C PHE A 95 -16.30 -11.01 5.18
N LYS A 96 -15.64 -11.62 6.15
CA LYS A 96 -16.12 -12.85 6.79
C LYS A 96 -16.80 -12.51 8.09
N ASP A 97 -18.07 -12.90 8.22
CA ASP A 97 -18.83 -12.79 9.46
C ASP A 97 -19.49 -14.13 9.79
N ARG A 98 -19.36 -14.56 11.06
CA ARG A 98 -19.91 -15.83 11.58
C ARG A 98 -19.62 -17.05 10.68
N GLY A 99 -18.43 -17.12 10.10
CA GLY A 99 -18.00 -18.23 9.26
C GLY A 99 -18.40 -18.13 7.79
N ARG A 100 -19.24 -17.16 7.40
CA ARG A 100 -19.72 -16.95 6.03
C ARG A 100 -19.10 -15.70 5.43
N TRP A 101 -18.77 -15.75 4.15
CA TRP A 101 -18.35 -14.59 3.38
C TRP A 101 -19.54 -13.80 2.88
N TRP A 102 -19.39 -12.47 2.91
CA TRP A 102 -20.31 -11.49 2.35
C TRP A 102 -19.55 -10.65 1.34
N TRP A 103 -20.08 -10.54 0.13
CA TRP A 103 -19.41 -9.89 -1.00
C TRP A 103 -20.09 -8.59 -1.41
N TRP A 104 -19.35 -7.74 -2.12
CA TRP A 104 -19.78 -6.42 -2.58
C TRP A 104 -21.01 -6.46 -3.50
N ASP A 105 -21.26 -7.58 -4.17
CA ASP A 105 -22.39 -7.81 -5.08
C ASP A 105 -23.65 -8.31 -4.34
N GLY A 106 -23.58 -8.46 -3.02
CA GLY A 106 -24.67 -8.97 -2.18
C GLY A 106 -24.74 -10.49 -2.11
N THR A 107 -23.84 -11.21 -2.79
CA THR A 107 -23.74 -12.66 -2.67
C THR A 107 -23.03 -13.08 -1.38
N THR A 108 -23.18 -14.35 -1.03
CA THR A 108 -22.53 -14.94 0.14
C THR A 108 -22.05 -16.35 -0.19
N SER A 109 -20.96 -16.78 0.43
CA SER A 109 -20.38 -18.09 0.22
C SER A 109 -19.70 -18.62 1.48
N ASP A 110 -19.48 -19.92 1.56
CA ASP A 110 -18.75 -20.54 2.67
C ASP A 110 -17.22 -20.35 2.50
N GLU A 111 -16.76 -20.43 1.26
CA GLU A 111 -15.36 -20.23 0.85
C GLU A 111 -15.13 -18.86 0.21
N SER A 112 -13.89 -18.42 0.14
CA SER A 112 -13.53 -17.14 -0.47
C SER A 112 -13.56 -17.23 -2.00
N ILE A 113 -14.25 -16.30 -2.67
CA ILE A 113 -14.19 -16.20 -4.14
C ILE A 113 -12.80 -15.83 -4.66
N LEU A 114 -11.88 -15.45 -3.78
CA LEU A 114 -10.49 -15.08 -4.11
C LEU A 114 -9.51 -16.26 -4.07
N ASP A 115 -9.95 -17.42 -3.59
CA ASP A 115 -9.12 -18.63 -3.48
C ASP A 115 -9.14 -19.47 -4.78
N GLY A 116 -10.11 -19.22 -5.66
CA GLY A 116 -10.26 -19.90 -6.95
C GLY A 116 -9.51 -19.22 -8.11
N PRO A 117 -9.42 -19.90 -9.28
CA PRO A 117 -8.77 -19.35 -10.47
C PRO A 117 -9.47 -18.11 -11.04
N GLU A 118 -10.76 -17.93 -10.74
CA GLU A 118 -11.58 -16.80 -11.20
C GLU A 118 -11.41 -15.52 -10.35
N ALA A 119 -10.54 -15.55 -9.33
CA ALA A 119 -10.35 -14.45 -8.40
C ALA A 119 -10.06 -13.11 -9.09
N ALA A 120 -9.18 -13.11 -10.09
CA ALA A 120 -8.82 -11.92 -10.86
C ALA A 120 -10.03 -11.31 -11.59
N GLY A 121 -10.95 -12.15 -12.09
CA GLY A 121 -12.17 -11.70 -12.74
C GLY A 121 -13.10 -10.96 -11.79
N TYR A 122 -13.33 -11.52 -10.59
CA TYR A 122 -14.13 -10.85 -9.55
C TYR A 122 -13.51 -9.51 -9.11
N VAL A 123 -12.19 -9.45 -9.00
CA VAL A 123 -11.47 -8.21 -8.69
C VAL A 123 -11.63 -7.19 -9.80
N GLU A 124 -11.51 -7.60 -11.07
CA GLU A 124 -11.67 -6.70 -12.21
C GLU A 124 -13.08 -6.10 -12.26
N GLU A 125 -14.13 -6.90 -12.04
CA GLU A 125 -15.51 -6.43 -11.97
C GLU A 125 -15.72 -5.38 -10.88
N TYR A 126 -15.17 -5.65 -9.69
CA TYR A 126 -15.21 -4.71 -8.60
C TYR A 126 -14.47 -3.41 -8.92
N PHE A 127 -13.28 -3.49 -9.52
CA PHE A 127 -12.51 -2.31 -9.92
C PHE A 127 -13.25 -1.46 -10.96
N ARG A 128 -14.00 -2.07 -11.89
CA ARG A 128 -14.83 -1.32 -12.84
C ARG A 128 -15.92 -0.51 -12.16
N LYS A 129 -16.47 -1.00 -11.04
CA LYS A 129 -17.43 -0.26 -10.20
C LYS A 129 -16.74 0.82 -9.37
N LEU A 130 -15.54 0.52 -8.88
CA LEU A 130 -14.78 1.41 -8.01
C LEU A 130 -14.18 2.61 -8.77
N PHE A 131 -13.77 2.40 -10.03
CA PHE A 131 -13.13 3.39 -10.89
C PHE A 131 -13.86 3.51 -12.24
N PRO A 132 -15.10 4.05 -12.25
CA PRO A 132 -15.92 4.09 -13.45
C PRO A 132 -15.25 4.92 -14.55
N GLY A 133 -15.18 4.34 -15.76
CA GLY A 133 -14.60 4.98 -16.94
C GLY A 133 -13.07 5.06 -16.97
N MET A 134 -12.38 4.45 -16.00
CA MET A 134 -10.92 4.34 -15.99
C MET A 134 -10.49 3.01 -16.61
N ALA A 135 -9.40 3.01 -17.39
CA ALA A 135 -8.83 1.77 -17.90
C ALA A 135 -8.19 0.99 -16.74
N ILE A 136 -8.50 -0.30 -16.65
CA ILE A 136 -8.06 -1.19 -15.57
C ILE A 136 -7.36 -2.40 -16.19
N THR A 137 -6.21 -2.76 -15.65
CA THR A 137 -5.50 -4.00 -15.98
C THR A 137 -5.28 -4.78 -14.70
N VAL A 138 -5.70 -6.05 -14.67
CA VAL A 138 -5.52 -6.96 -13.53
C VAL A 138 -4.60 -8.10 -13.95
N THR A 139 -3.59 -8.39 -13.14
CA THR A 139 -2.61 -9.44 -13.37
C THR A 139 -2.55 -10.34 -12.14
N ASP A 140 -2.76 -11.65 -12.33
CA ASP A 140 -2.57 -12.68 -11.31
C ASP A 140 -1.37 -13.56 -11.71
N ASN A 141 -0.34 -13.55 -10.87
CA ASN A 141 0.87 -14.37 -11.04
C ASN A 141 1.02 -15.42 -9.92
N ARG A 142 -0.07 -15.75 -9.21
CA ARG A 142 -0.07 -16.80 -8.18
C ARG A 142 0.00 -18.21 -8.79
#